data_AF-A0A9E4TV32-F1
#
_entry.id   AF-A0A9E4TV32-F1
#
_cell.length_a   1.000
_cell.length_b   1.000
_cell.length_c   1.000
_cell.angle_alpha   90.00
_cell.angle_beta   90.00
_cell.angle_gamma   90.00
#
_symmetry.space_group_name_H-M   'P 1'
#
loop_
_entity.id
_entity.type
_entity.pdbx_description
1 polymer ?
#
loop_
_entity_poly.entity_id
_entity_poly.type
_entity_poly.pdbx_seq_one_letter_code
_entity_poly.pdbx_strand_id
1 'polypeptide(L)'
;MKQRQKRTGITLVLTGEGKGKSSSAFGTAFRAAGWNMQVLVIQFIKGKWKTGEQQAASRFENIEWHALGDGFTWDTKNPEQDRRTSREIWQLCQEKIRT
;
A
#
# COMPACT_ATOMS: atom_id res chain seq x y z
N MET A 1 -28.84 -14.36 -21.74
CA MET A 1 -27.91 -14.08 -20.63
C MET A 1 -26.79 -13.18 -21.14
N LYS A 2 -26.53 -12.02 -20.52
CA LYS A 2 -25.41 -11.13 -20.91
C LYS A 2 -24.08 -11.85 -20.64
N GLN A 3 -23.21 -11.97 -21.64
CA GLN A 3 -21.84 -12.44 -21.43
C GLN A 3 -21.16 -11.54 -20.40
N ARG A 4 -20.63 -12.16 -19.35
CA ARG A 4 -19.89 -11.43 -18.31
C ARG A 4 -18.55 -11.04 -18.90
N GLN A 5 -18.32 -9.74 -19.08
CA GLN A 5 -17.03 -9.22 -19.53
C GLN A 5 -15.91 -9.78 -18.64
N LYS A 6 -14.79 -10.14 -19.27
CA LYS A 6 -13.61 -10.68 -18.60
C LYS A 6 -13.17 -9.68 -17.54
N ARG A 7 -13.10 -10.10 -16.27
CA ARG A 7 -12.65 -9.24 -15.18
C ARG A 7 -11.17 -8.93 -15.37
N THR A 8 -10.83 -7.68 -15.64
CA THR A 8 -9.46 -7.19 -15.73
C THR A 8 -9.09 -6.41 -14.47
N GLY A 9 -7.82 -6.48 -14.07
CA GLY A 9 -7.29 -5.60 -13.04
C GLY A 9 -7.31 -4.14 -13.49
N ILE A 10 -7.50 -3.22 -12.55
CA ILE A 10 -7.51 -1.77 -12.81
C ILE A 10 -6.46 -1.08 -11.93
N THR A 11 -5.95 0.06 -12.40
CA THR A 11 -5.14 0.97 -11.58
C THR A 11 -6.01 2.11 -11.09
N LEU A 12 -6.05 2.32 -9.77
CA LEU A 12 -6.80 3.40 -9.15
C LEU A 12 -5.84 4.36 -8.44
N VAL A 13 -5.89 5.64 -8.80
CA VAL A 13 -5.10 6.69 -8.17
C VAL A 13 -6.00 7.54 -7.29
N LEU A 14 -5.78 7.46 -5.97
CA LEU A 14 -6.48 8.30 -4.98
C LEU A 14 -5.60 9.52 -4.65
N THR A 15 -5.96 10.68 -5.21
CA THR A 15 -5.20 11.94 -5.08
C THR A 15 -6.08 13.12 -4.61
N GLY A 16 -5.49 14.29 -4.43
CA GLY A 16 -6.13 15.51 -3.92
C GLY A 16 -5.80 15.83 -2.47
N GLU A 17 -6.15 17.03 -2.01
CA GLU A 17 -5.78 17.55 -0.68
C GLU A 17 -6.67 17.00 0.44
N GLY A 18 -7.89 16.57 0.11
CA GLY A 18 -8.85 16.03 1.08
C GLY A 18 -8.33 14.81 1.85
N LYS A 19 -8.74 14.70 3.12
CA LYS A 19 -8.50 13.51 3.96
C LYS A 19 -9.31 12.33 3.42
N GLY A 20 -8.72 11.13 3.44
CA GLY A 20 -9.42 9.87 3.13
C GLY A 20 -8.76 8.97 2.10
N LYS A 21 -7.71 9.44 1.40
CA LYS A 21 -6.98 8.67 0.38
C LYS A 21 -6.50 7.31 0.90
N SER A 22 -5.69 7.31 1.97
CA SER A 22 -5.18 6.08 2.57
C SER A 22 -6.29 5.22 3.18
N SER A 23 -7.25 5.83 3.87
CA SER A 23 -8.36 5.10 4.49
C SER A 23 -9.23 4.36 3.45
N SER A 24 -9.50 4.99 2.30
CA SER A 24 -10.23 4.37 1.19
C SER A 24 -9.43 3.23 0.54
N ALA A 25 -8.12 3.41 0.37
CA ALA A 25 -7.23 2.35 -0.11
C ALA A 25 -7.24 1.15 0.85
N PHE A 26 -7.10 1.36 2.16
CA PHE A 26 -7.14 0.29 3.16
C PHE A 26 -8.51 -0.37 3.25
N GLY A 27 -9.60 0.39 3.15
CA GLY A 27 -10.94 -0.19 3.09
C GLY A 27 -11.12 -1.12 1.89
N THR A 28 -10.50 -0.80 0.76
CA THR A 28 -10.50 -1.67 -0.44
C THR A 28 -9.62 -2.90 -0.22
N ALA A 29 -8.44 -2.73 0.38
CA ALA A 29 -7.53 -3.81 0.76
C ALA A 29 -8.20 -4.83 1.70
N PHE A 30 -8.80 -4.36 2.80
CA PHE A 30 -9.51 -5.24 3.75
C PHE A 30 -10.74 -5.89 3.15
N ARG A 31 -11.46 -5.19 2.27
CA ARG A 31 -12.57 -5.81 1.52
C ARG A 31 -12.06 -6.97 0.68
N ALA A 32 -10.99 -6.78 -0.09
CA ALA A 32 -10.41 -7.84 -0.91
C ALA A 32 -9.92 -9.01 -0.05
N ALA A 33 -9.23 -8.72 1.06
CA ALA A 33 -8.76 -9.72 1.99
C ALA A 33 -9.90 -10.53 2.62
N GLY A 34 -11.01 -9.87 3.00
CA GLY A 34 -12.21 -10.53 3.51
C GLY A 34 -12.92 -11.44 2.50
N TRP A 35 -12.65 -11.26 1.20
CA TRP A 35 -13.06 -12.18 0.14
C TRP A 35 -11.95 -13.19 -0.22
N ASN A 36 -10.99 -13.42 0.69
CA ASN A 36 -9.86 -14.35 0.57
C ASN A 36 -8.91 -14.04 -0.62
N MET A 37 -8.90 -12.81 -1.13
CA MET A 37 -7.93 -12.40 -2.14
C MET A 37 -6.56 -12.13 -1.49
N GLN A 38 -5.47 -12.39 -2.21
CA GLN A 38 -4.13 -11.99 -1.76
C GLN A 38 -3.98 -10.47 -1.90
N VAL A 39 -3.47 -9.82 -0.85
CA VAL A 39 -3.34 -8.37 -0.79
C VAL A 39 -1.93 -8.00 -0.37
N LEU A 40 -1.33 -7.08 -1.12
CA LEU A 40 -0.03 -6.49 -0.82
C LEU A 40 -0.20 -5.00 -0.53
N VAL A 41 0.32 -4.54 0.60
CA VAL A 41 0.36 -3.13 0.98
C VAL A 41 1.82 -2.70 1.16
N ILE A 42 2.25 -1.69 0.39
CA ILE A 42 3.59 -1.10 0.50
C ILE A 42 3.43 0.41 0.76
N GLN A 43 4.00 0.88 1.87
CA GLN A 43 3.97 2.29 2.28
C GLN A 43 5.37 2.88 2.16
N PHE A 44 5.46 4.08 1.56
CA PHE A 44 6.75 4.72 1.25
C PHE A 44 7.27 5.69 2.33
N ILE A 45 6.42 6.09 3.27
CA ILE A 45 6.71 7.18 4.23
C ILE A 45 6.62 6.70 5.69
N LYS A 46 5.84 5.66 5.99
CA LYS A 46 5.39 5.40 7.38
C LYS A 46 6.50 4.86 8.29
N GLY A 47 7.58 4.29 7.76
CA GLY A 47 8.73 3.81 8.54
C GLY A 47 8.32 2.99 9.77
N LYS A 48 8.83 3.37 10.96
CA LYS A 48 8.54 2.66 12.23
C LYS A 48 7.18 3.01 12.87
N TRP A 49 6.38 3.89 12.27
CA TRP A 49 5.11 4.33 12.86
C TRP A 49 4.04 3.24 12.74
N LYS A 50 3.59 2.70 13.88
CA LYS A 50 2.49 1.73 13.92
C LYS A 50 1.15 2.42 13.72
N THR A 51 0.32 1.93 12.79
CA THR A 51 -1.05 2.42 12.59
C THR A 51 -2.08 1.37 12.98
N GLY A 52 -3.30 1.81 13.30
CA GLY A 52 -4.42 0.92 13.59
C GLY A 52 -4.75 0.01 12.39
N GLU A 53 -4.58 0.50 11.16
CA GLU A 53 -4.78 -0.31 9.96
C GLU A 53 -3.72 -1.42 9.84
N GLN A 54 -2.45 -1.15 10.14
CA GLN A 54 -1.42 -2.20 10.17
C GLN A 54 -1.74 -3.27 11.24
N GLN A 55 -2.21 -2.84 12.42
CA GLN A 55 -2.63 -3.77 13.47
C GLN A 55 -3.86 -4.59 13.09
N ALA A 56 -4.81 -4.01 12.35
CA ALA A 56 -5.94 -4.75 11.80
C ALA A 56 -5.48 -5.76 10.74
N ALA A 57 -4.56 -5.35 9.87
CA ALA A 57 -4.00 -6.19 8.82
C ALA A 57 -3.29 -7.43 9.37
N SER A 58 -2.62 -7.34 10.53
CA SER A 58 -1.94 -8.49 11.14
C SER A 58 -2.87 -9.62 11.59
N ARG A 59 -4.20 -9.42 11.52
CA ARG A 59 -5.21 -10.45 11.79
C ARG A 59 -5.60 -11.26 10.56
N PHE A 60 -5.10 -10.86 9.38
CA PHE A 60 -5.35 -11.53 8.11
C PHE A 60 -4.07 -12.23 7.65
N GLU A 61 -4.16 -13.52 7.36
CA GLU A 61 -3.02 -14.30 6.85
C GLU A 61 -2.68 -13.98 5.39
N ASN A 62 -3.64 -13.42 4.65
CA ASN A 62 -3.55 -13.09 3.22
C ASN A 62 -3.23 -11.61 2.95
N ILE A 63 -2.78 -10.85 3.96
CA ILE A 63 -2.29 -9.49 3.78
C ILE A 63 -0.79 -9.45 4.06
N GLU A 64 -0.01 -9.19 3.01
CA GLU A 64 1.40 -8.86 3.13
C GLU A 64 1.56 -7.33 3.29
N TRP A 65 2.21 -6.89 4.37
CA TRP A 65 2.33 -5.47 4.70
C TRP A 65 3.78 -5.02 4.90
N HIS A 66 4.19 -4.04 4.09
CA HIS A 66 5.50 -3.39 4.16
C HIS A 66 5.33 -1.91 4.52
N ALA A 67 5.60 -1.58 5.78
CA ALA A 67 5.68 -0.20 6.24
C ALA A 67 7.14 0.26 6.14
N LEU A 68 7.50 0.86 5.01
CA LEU A 68 8.87 1.26 4.68
C LEU A 68 9.00 2.80 4.68
N GLY A 69 10.22 3.26 4.41
CA GLY A 69 10.59 4.67 4.42
C GLY A 69 11.21 5.10 5.73
N ASP A 70 11.79 6.29 5.71
CA ASP A 70 12.54 6.86 6.84
C ASP A 70 11.65 7.58 7.87
N GLY A 71 10.32 7.47 7.74
CA GLY A 71 9.36 8.28 8.48
C GLY A 71 8.88 9.45 7.63
N PHE A 72 8.18 10.39 8.27
CA PHE A 72 7.72 11.57 7.54
C PHE A 72 8.92 12.40 7.07
N THR A 73 8.85 12.87 5.82
CA THR A 73 9.93 13.66 5.17
C THR A 73 10.20 15.01 5.85
N TRP A 74 9.38 15.43 6.82
CA TRP A 74 9.63 16.62 7.65
C TRP A 74 10.60 16.35 8.81
N ASP A 75 10.79 15.09 9.21
CA ASP A 75 11.79 14.69 10.22
C ASP A 75 13.17 14.45 9.59
N THR A 76 13.22 13.98 8.33
CA THR A 76 14.46 13.77 7.60
C THR A 76 14.98 15.07 6.99
N LYS A 77 16.09 15.61 7.52
CA LYS A 77 16.80 16.75 6.90
C LYS A 77 17.63 16.36 5.66
N ASN A 78 17.42 15.16 5.10
CA ASN A 78 18.21 14.63 3.99
C ASN A 78 17.33 14.10 2.82
N PRO A 79 16.98 14.98 1.87
CA PRO A 79 16.20 14.61 0.69
C PRO A 79 16.86 13.58 -0.24
N GLU A 80 18.19 13.44 -0.20
CA GLU A 80 18.90 12.44 -1.01
C GLU A 80 18.67 11.04 -0.48
N GLN A 81 18.68 10.89 0.84
CA GLN A 81 18.34 9.64 1.51
C GLN A 81 16.89 9.24 1.21
N ASP A 82 15.93 10.15 1.36
CA ASP A 82 14.51 9.86 1.10
C ASP A 82 14.28 9.38 -0.36
N ARG A 83 14.99 9.99 -1.32
CA ARG A 83 14.95 9.57 -2.73
C ARG A 83 15.57 8.20 -2.94
N ARG A 84 16.68 7.88 -2.27
CA ARG A 84 17.31 6.56 -2.35
C ARG A 84 16.37 5.49 -1.79
N THR A 85 15.86 5.70 -0.58
CA THR A 85 14.91 4.79 0.08
C THR A 85 13.66 4.59 -0.78
N SER A 86 13.10 5.67 -1.35
CA SER A 86 11.94 5.57 -2.25
C SER A 86 12.21 4.73 -3.51
N ARG A 87 13.42 4.79 -4.07
CA ARG A 87 13.82 3.97 -5.23
C ARG A 87 13.97 2.50 -4.86
N GLU A 88 14.53 2.19 -3.69
CA GLU A 88 14.64 0.82 -3.17
C GLU A 88 13.25 0.22 -2.93
N ILE A 89 12.34 0.98 -2.33
CA ILE A 89 10.94 0.56 -2.15
C ILE A 89 10.25 0.35 -3.50
N TRP A 90 10.53 1.19 -4.49
CA TRP A 90 10.00 1.01 -5.84
C TRP A 90 10.48 -0.29 -6.49
N GLN A 91 11.76 -0.66 -6.32
CA GLN A 91 12.28 -1.94 -6.80
C GLN A 91 11.53 -3.11 -6.16
N LEU A 92 11.31 -3.08 -4.84
CA LEU A 92 10.48 -4.07 -4.15
C LEU A 92 9.06 -4.17 -4.73
N CYS A 93 8.42 -3.04 -5.01
CA CYS A 93 7.10 -3.03 -5.66
C CYS A 93 7.12 -3.76 -7.00
N GLN A 94 8.14 -3.50 -7.83
CA GLN A 94 8.27 -4.14 -9.15
C GLN A 94 8.48 -5.64 -9.04
N GLU A 95 9.30 -6.10 -8.10
CA GLU A 95 9.52 -7.52 -7.83
C GLU A 95 8.23 -8.21 -7.41
N LYS A 96 7.53 -7.64 -6.41
CA LYS A 96 6.32 -8.22 -5.83
C LYS A 96 5.13 -8.26 -6.79
N ILE A 97 4.95 -7.24 -7.64
CA ILE A 97 3.82 -7.18 -8.58
C ILE A 97 4.00 -8.13 -9.77
N ARG A 98 5.24 -8.50 -10.11
CA ARG A 98 5.54 -9.40 -11.24
C ARG A 98 5.44 -10.89 -10.90
N THR A 99 5.27 -11.23 -9.63
CA THR A 99 5.18 -12.61 -9.14
C THR A 99 3.73 -13.07 -9.14
#